data_AF-A0A838SKR1-F1
#
_entry.id   AF-A0A838SKR1-F1
#
_cell.length_a   1.000
_cell.length_b   1.000
_cell.length_c   1.000
_cell.angle_alpha   90.00
_cell.angle_beta   90.00
_cell.angle_gamma   90.00
#
_symmetry.space_group_name_H-M   'P 1'
#
loop_
_entity.id
_entity.type
_entity.pdbx_description
1 polymer ?
#
loop_
_entity_poly.entity_id
_entity_poly.type
_entity_poly.pdbx_seq_one_letter_code
_entity_poly.pdbx_strand_id
1 'polypeptide(L)'
;MRPPRPLRTAAPAAVRSVFLAVVAVMVTAAPAHALARDAGDAPGEGLTVFETLLLYVVVPGALFLGIAALVVGASAAWSSRARAPADTARPVWFGGPEEAERALESASPTRSAGGTSGRW
;
A
#
# COMPACT_ATOMS: atom_id res chain seq x y z
N MET A 1 41.16 20.04 -16.40
CA MET A 1 39.72 19.87 -16.05
C MET A 1 39.11 18.94 -17.10
N ARG A 2 38.70 17.71 -16.73
CA ARG A 2 38.26 16.67 -17.69
C ARG A 2 36.72 16.57 -17.61
N PRO A 3 35.96 16.68 -18.71
CA PRO A 3 34.50 16.63 -18.62
C PRO A 3 34.01 15.21 -18.26
N PRO A 4 32.88 15.08 -17.54
CA PRO A 4 32.28 13.78 -17.25
C PRO A 4 31.76 13.14 -18.55
N ARG A 5 32.07 11.86 -18.75
CA ARG A 5 31.54 11.08 -19.88
C ARG A 5 30.05 10.77 -19.62
N PRO A 6 29.16 10.92 -20.61
CA PRO A 6 27.77 10.51 -20.45
C PRO A 6 27.68 8.98 -20.41
N LEU A 7 27.06 8.44 -19.36
CA LEU A 7 26.66 7.04 -19.33
C LEU A 7 25.62 6.81 -20.43
N ARG A 8 26.05 6.16 -21.51
CA ARG A 8 25.13 5.62 -22.51
C ARG A 8 24.40 4.43 -21.88
N THR A 9 23.15 4.63 -21.50
CA THR A 9 22.23 3.56 -21.11
C THR A 9 21.92 2.69 -22.33
N ALA A 10 22.79 1.73 -22.62
CA ALA A 10 22.62 0.73 -23.68
C ALA A 10 21.70 -0.41 -23.22
N ALA A 11 20.49 -0.09 -22.77
CA ALA A 11 19.49 -1.06 -22.35
C ALA A 11 18.34 -1.38 -23.35
N PRO A 12 18.18 -0.77 -24.55
CA PRO A 12 17.00 -1.06 -25.39
C PRO A 12 17.13 -2.32 -26.27
N ALA A 13 18.35 -2.83 -26.47
CA ALA A 13 18.57 -3.96 -27.40
C ALA A 13 18.18 -5.32 -26.79
N ALA A 14 18.44 -5.52 -25.49
CA ALA A 14 18.20 -6.78 -24.81
C ALA A 14 16.70 -7.07 -24.60
N VAL A 15 15.90 -6.04 -24.29
CA VAL A 15 14.45 -6.19 -24.15
C VAL A 15 13.81 -6.55 -25.49
N ARG A 16 14.31 -5.99 -26.60
CA ARG A 16 13.82 -6.29 -27.96
C ARG A 16 14.14 -7.72 -28.39
N SER A 17 15.32 -8.23 -28.07
CA SER A 17 15.70 -9.61 -28.43
C SER A 17 14.92 -10.65 -27.65
N VAL A 18 14.67 -10.42 -26.35
CA VAL A 18 13.82 -11.29 -25.53
C VAL A 18 12.38 -11.28 -26.05
N PHE A 19 11.83 -10.10 -26.35
CA PHE A 19 10.49 -9.98 -26.92
C PHE A 19 10.36 -10.75 -28.24
N LEU A 20 11.30 -10.56 -29.17
CA LEU A 20 11.30 -11.27 -30.46
C LEU A 20 11.47 -12.78 -30.30
N ALA A 21 12.29 -13.24 -29.35
CA ALA A 21 12.47 -14.66 -29.05
C ALA A 21 11.18 -15.28 -28.48
N VAL A 22 10.52 -14.62 -27.53
CA VAL A 22 9.24 -15.07 -26.97
C VAL A 22 8.15 -15.10 -28.05
N VAL A 23 8.09 -14.09 -28.91
CA VAL A 23 7.15 -14.05 -30.05
C VAL A 23 7.45 -15.17 -31.05
N ALA A 24 8.71 -15.39 -31.41
CA ALA A 24 9.09 -16.46 -32.33
C ALA A 24 8.70 -17.84 -31.79
N VAL A 25 8.98 -18.10 -30.51
CA VAL A 25 8.54 -19.32 -29.83
C VAL A 25 7.02 -19.43 -29.83
N MET A 26 6.29 -18.38 -29.47
CA MET A 26 4.81 -18.38 -29.49
C MET A 26 4.22 -18.66 -30.88
N VAL A 27 4.74 -18.01 -31.93
CA VAL A 27 4.28 -18.22 -33.30
C VAL A 27 4.52 -19.67 -33.76
N THR A 28 5.64 -20.28 -33.37
CA THR A 28 5.94 -21.68 -33.74
C THR A 28 5.24 -22.72 -32.88
N ALA A 29 4.94 -22.40 -31.61
CA ALA A 29 4.34 -23.32 -30.65
C ALA A 29 2.80 -23.27 -30.63
N ALA A 30 2.18 -22.26 -31.25
CA ALA A 30 0.74 -22.14 -31.42
C ALA A 30 0.32 -22.49 -32.86
N PRO A 31 0.21 -23.79 -33.23
CA PRO A 31 -0.39 -24.16 -34.50
C PRO A 31 -1.80 -23.57 -34.60
N ALA A 32 -2.15 -22.98 -35.74
CA ALA A 32 -3.48 -22.44 -35.99
C ALA A 32 -4.51 -23.58 -36.01
N HIS A 33 -5.10 -23.88 -34.87
CA HIS A 33 -6.19 -24.85 -34.70
C HIS A 33 -7.50 -24.31 -35.30
N ALA A 34 -7.53 -23.99 -36.60
CA ALA A 34 -8.75 -23.62 -37.30
C ALA A 34 -9.67 -24.82 -37.59
N LEU A 35 -9.18 -26.05 -37.37
CA LEU A 35 -9.91 -27.31 -37.58
C LEU A 35 -10.54 -27.87 -36.30
N ALA A 36 -10.13 -27.40 -35.11
CA ALA A 36 -10.80 -27.74 -33.86
C ALA A 36 -11.80 -26.62 -33.56
N ARG A 37 -13.08 -26.96 -33.43
CA ARG A 37 -14.10 -26.05 -32.92
C ARG A 37 -13.61 -25.51 -31.58
N ASP A 38 -13.43 -24.20 -31.47
CA ASP A 38 -12.98 -23.60 -30.21
C ASP A 38 -14.12 -23.67 -29.19
N ALA A 39 -13.79 -23.79 -27.91
CA ALA A 39 -14.79 -23.75 -26.85
C ALA A 39 -15.58 -22.43 -26.86
N GLY A 40 -14.99 -21.36 -27.42
CA GLY A 40 -15.66 -20.09 -27.68
C GLY A 40 -16.57 -20.06 -28.92
N ASP A 41 -16.44 -20.99 -29.87
CA ASP A 41 -17.22 -21.03 -31.12
C ASP A 41 -18.66 -21.51 -30.92
N ALA A 42 -18.92 -22.19 -29.80
CA ALA A 42 -20.24 -22.61 -29.38
C ALA A 42 -20.55 -21.92 -28.05
N PRO A 43 -21.20 -20.75 -28.07
CA PRO A 43 -21.60 -20.12 -26.82
C PRO A 43 -22.51 -21.10 -26.07
N GLY A 44 -22.12 -21.45 -24.85
CA GLY A 44 -22.95 -22.22 -23.94
C GLY A 44 -24.20 -21.45 -23.54
N GLU A 45 -25.01 -22.04 -22.66
CA GLU A 45 -26.17 -21.34 -22.11
C GLU A 45 -25.69 -20.08 -21.37
N GLY A 46 -26.22 -18.93 -21.77
CA GLY A 46 -25.80 -17.63 -21.23
C GLY A 46 -26.20 -17.48 -19.77
N LEU A 47 -25.39 -16.75 -19.01
CA LEU A 47 -25.72 -16.40 -17.63
C LEU A 47 -27.01 -15.60 -17.58
N THR A 48 -27.89 -15.97 -16.64
CA THR A 48 -29.04 -15.14 -16.33
C THR A 48 -28.60 -13.79 -15.79
N VAL A 49 -29.47 -12.78 -15.87
CA VAL A 49 -29.21 -11.44 -15.31
C VAL A 49 -28.88 -11.55 -13.82
N PHE A 50 -29.59 -12.43 -13.10
CA PHE A 50 -29.38 -12.62 -11.67
C PHE A 50 -28.00 -13.22 -11.36
N GLU A 51 -27.60 -14.27 -12.07
CA GLU A 51 -26.27 -14.86 -11.91
C GLU A 51 -25.16 -13.88 -12.25
N THR A 52 -25.36 -13.07 -13.29
CA THR A 52 -24.43 -12.01 -13.67
C THR A 52 -24.25 -11.01 -12.53
N LEU A 53 -25.35 -10.53 -11.94
CA LEU A 53 -25.28 -9.60 -10.81
C LEU A 53 -24.64 -10.26 -9.57
N LEU A 54 -24.96 -11.50 -9.28
CA LEU A 54 -24.36 -12.23 -8.17
C LEU A 54 -22.85 -12.37 -8.33
N LEU A 55 -22.40 -12.85 -9.49
CA LEU A 55 -20.99 -13.14 -9.76
C LEU A 55 -20.15 -11.87 -9.91
N TYR A 56 -20.67 -10.83 -10.56
CA TYR A 56 -19.87 -9.65 -10.90
C TYR A 56 -20.08 -8.46 -9.98
N VAL A 57 -21.12 -8.45 -9.14
CA VAL A 57 -21.38 -7.36 -8.19
C VAL A 57 -21.33 -7.86 -6.76
N VAL A 58 -22.12 -8.89 -6.45
CA VAL A 58 -22.25 -9.37 -5.06
C VAL A 58 -20.98 -10.05 -4.58
N VAL A 59 -20.38 -10.95 -5.36
CA VAL A 59 -19.13 -11.64 -4.96
C VAL A 59 -17.97 -10.65 -4.75
N PRO A 60 -17.66 -9.71 -5.66
CA PRO A 60 -16.64 -8.70 -5.42
C PRO A 60 -16.97 -7.79 -4.23
N GLY A 61 -18.24 -7.39 -4.08
CA GLY A 61 -18.69 -6.56 -2.95
C GLY A 61 -18.55 -7.27 -1.60
N ALA A 62 -18.93 -8.55 -1.53
CA ALA A 62 -18.78 -9.37 -0.34
C ALA A 62 -17.30 -9.55 0.02
N LEU A 63 -16.43 -9.77 -0.97
CA LEU A 63 -14.99 -9.85 -0.75
C LEU A 63 -14.44 -8.53 -0.19
N PHE A 64 -14.84 -7.40 -0.78
CA PHE A 64 -14.44 -6.08 -0.28
C PHE A 64 -14.89 -5.85 1.16
N LEU A 65 -16.16 -6.10 1.47
CA LEU A 65 -16.70 -5.94 2.82
C LEU A 65 -16.02 -6.88 3.82
N GLY A 66 -15.72 -8.11 3.41
CA GLY A 66 -14.95 -9.06 4.23
C GLY A 66 -13.56 -8.53 4.56
N ILE A 67 -12.83 -8.02 3.56
CA ILE A 67 -11.51 -7.42 3.78
C ILE A 67 -11.62 -6.17 4.65
N ALA A 68 -12.57 -5.27 4.38
CA ALA A 68 -12.77 -4.05 5.16
C ALA A 68 -13.09 -4.37 6.62
N ALA A 69 -13.96 -5.36 6.86
CA ALA A 69 -14.30 -5.83 8.20
C ALA A 69 -13.08 -6.43 8.90
N LEU A 70 -12.26 -7.23 8.20
CA LEU A 70 -11.02 -7.78 8.75
C LEU A 70 -10.03 -6.67 9.12
N VAL A 71 -9.87 -5.65 8.28
CA VAL A 71 -8.94 -4.53 8.51
C VAL A 71 -9.40 -3.65 9.68
N VAL A 72 -10.67 -3.23 9.67
CA VAL A 72 -11.23 -2.39 10.74
C VAL A 72 -11.31 -3.16 12.05
N GLY A 73 -11.75 -4.42 12.00
CA GLY A 73 -11.79 -5.32 13.15
C GLY A 73 -10.41 -5.56 13.74
N ALA A 74 -9.40 -5.84 12.92
CA ALA A 74 -8.02 -5.95 13.37
C ALA A 74 -7.52 -4.63 13.97
N SER A 75 -7.78 -3.49 13.32
CA SER A 75 -7.38 -2.18 13.86
C SER A 75 -8.01 -1.92 15.23
N ALA A 76 -9.31 -2.13 15.39
CA ALA A 76 -10.01 -1.95 16.65
C ALA A 76 -9.53 -2.93 17.74
N ALA A 77 -9.28 -4.19 17.38
CA ALA A 77 -8.73 -5.19 18.31
C ALA A 77 -7.32 -4.84 18.79
N TRP A 78 -6.53 -4.15 17.96
CA TRP A 78 -5.16 -3.72 18.29
C TRP A 78 -5.09 -2.29 18.85
N SER A 79 -6.14 -1.48 18.68
CA SER A 79 -6.21 -0.07 19.12
C SER A 79 -6.87 0.12 20.48
N SER A 80 -6.73 -0.83 21.40
CA SER A 80 -7.09 -0.69 22.82
C SER A 80 -6.38 0.48 23.53
N ARG A 81 -5.44 1.16 22.86
CA ARG A 81 -5.04 2.53 23.18
C ARG A 81 -6.13 3.51 22.76
N ALA A 82 -7.27 3.46 23.44
CA ALA A 82 -8.20 4.57 23.46
C ALA A 82 -7.39 5.83 23.79
N ARG A 83 -7.54 6.88 22.97
CA ARG A 83 -6.95 8.17 23.25
C ARG A 83 -7.53 8.62 24.59
N ALA A 84 -6.70 8.63 25.64
CA ALA A 84 -7.11 9.17 26.92
C ALA A 84 -7.66 10.58 26.68
N PRO A 85 -8.80 10.95 27.27
CA PRO A 85 -9.35 12.28 27.13
C PRO A 85 -8.27 13.29 27.55
N ALA A 86 -8.23 14.44 26.87
CA ALA A 86 -7.11 15.38 26.99
C ALA A 86 -6.92 15.92 28.41
N ASP A 87 -7.96 15.87 29.24
CA ASP A 87 -7.96 16.20 30.66
C ASP A 87 -7.23 15.16 31.54
N THR A 88 -7.13 13.92 31.07
CA THR A 88 -6.52 12.78 31.76
C THR A 88 -5.15 12.43 31.14
N ALA A 89 -4.78 13.07 30.04
CA ALA A 89 -3.47 12.92 29.45
C ALA A 89 -2.41 13.49 30.41
N ARG A 90 -1.48 12.63 30.87
CA ARG A 90 -0.34 13.11 31.66
C ARG A 90 0.46 14.09 30.81
N PRO A 91 0.94 15.22 31.37
CA PRO A 91 1.84 16.10 30.64
C PRO A 91 3.10 15.31 30.25
N VAL A 92 3.35 15.19 28.95
CA VAL A 92 4.53 14.50 28.42
C VAL A 92 5.51 15.54 27.90
N TRP A 93 6.73 15.53 28.45
CA TRP A 93 7.83 16.30 27.89
C TRP A 93 8.45 15.53 26.72
N PHE A 94 8.04 15.87 25.50
CA PHE A 94 8.64 15.30 24.30
C PHE A 94 10.05 15.85 24.07
N GLY A 95 11.04 14.96 23.96
CA GLY A 95 12.46 15.35 23.86
C GLY A 95 13.06 15.86 25.17
N GLY A 96 12.41 15.59 26.31
CA GLY A 96 12.97 15.84 27.63
C GLY A 96 14.12 14.89 27.97
N PRO A 97 14.87 15.16 29.04
CA PRO A 97 15.91 14.25 29.52
C PRO A 97 15.30 12.89 29.89
N GLU A 98 16.03 11.80 29.63
CA GLU A 98 15.56 10.43 29.91
C GLU A 98 15.23 10.20 31.39
N GLU A 99 15.79 11.04 32.27
CA GLU A 99 15.61 11.01 33.71
C GLU A 99 14.91 12.29 34.20
N ALA A 100 13.74 12.58 33.62
CA ALA A 100 13.00 13.81 33.86
C ALA A 100 12.85 14.18 35.35
N GLU A 101 12.56 13.21 36.23
CA GLU A 101 12.39 13.45 37.67
C GLU A 101 13.71 13.91 38.33
N ARG A 102 14.82 13.23 38.04
CA ARG A 102 16.15 13.60 38.60
C ARG A 102 16.67 14.91 38.01
N ALA A 103 16.37 15.18 36.75
CA ALA A 103 16.68 16.45 36.12
C ALA A 103 15.90 17.60 36.76
N LEU A 104 14.66 17.37 37.19
CA LEU A 104 13.86 18.35 37.93
C LEU A 104 14.38 18.56 39.36
N GLU A 105 14.74 17.49 40.06
CA GLU A 105 15.31 17.57 41.42
C GLU A 105 16.65 18.31 41.47
N SER A 106 17.47 18.16 40.42
CA SER A 106 18.78 18.83 40.30
C SER A 106 18.72 20.20 39.62
N ALA A 107 17.56 20.60 39.10
CA ALA A 107 17.39 21.89 38.46
C ALA A 107 17.46 23.03 39.49
N SER A 108 18.25 24.06 39.17
CA SER A 108 18.25 25.31 39.93
C SER A 108 17.49 26.39 39.16
N PRO A 109 16.66 27.20 39.84
CA PRO A 109 15.85 28.21 39.18
C PRO A 109 16.75 29.30 38.57
N THR A 110 16.66 29.46 37.25
CA THR A 110 17.36 30.51 36.51
C THR A 110 16.47 31.75 36.39
N ARG A 111 17.05 32.94 36.62
CA ARG A 111 16.32 34.23 36.52
C ARG A 111 16.23 34.80 35.11
N SER A 112 16.95 34.24 34.15
CA SER A 112 16.90 34.63 32.74
C SER A 112 16.32 33.51 31.88
N ALA A 113 15.01 33.52 31.71
CA ALA A 113 14.32 32.66 30.77
C ALA A 113 13.51 33.53 29.80
N GLY A 114 13.67 33.29 28.50
CA GLY A 114 12.77 33.84 27.49
C GLY A 114 11.51 32.99 27.41
N GLY A 115 10.34 33.62 27.37
CA GLY A 115 9.05 32.94 27.25
C GLY A 115 8.28 33.47 26.05
N THR A 116 7.53 32.59 25.38
CA THR A 116 6.53 32.96 24.38
C THR A 116 5.19 32.40 24.85
N SER A 117 4.13 33.18 24.75
CA SER A 117 2.78 32.70 25.02
C SER A 117 1.92 32.95 23.80
N GLY A 118 1.05 32.00 23.47
CA GLY A 118 0.05 32.10 22.41
C GLY A 118 -1.28 31.60 22.92
N ARG A 119 -2.36 32.19 22.42
CA ARG A 119 -3.73 31.69 22.59
C ARG A 119 -4.33 31.47 21.22
N TRP A 120 -5.04 30.37 21.07
CA TRP A 120 -5.80 30.02 19.88
C TRP A 120 -7.27 30.34 20.13
#